data_AF-A0A4Q2R8U3-F1
#
_entry.id   AF-A0A4Q2R8U3-F1
#
_cell.length_a   1.000
_cell.length_b   1.000
_cell.length_c   1.000
_cell.angle_alpha   90.00
_cell.angle_beta   90.00
_cell.angle_gamma   90.00
#
_symmetry.space_group_name_H-M   'P 1'
#
loop_
_entity.id
_entity.type
_entity.pdbx_description
1 polymer ?
#
loop_
_entity_poly.entity_id
_entity_poly.type
_entity_poly.pdbx_seq_one_letter_code
_entity_poly.pdbx_strand_id
1 'polypeptide(L)'
;MTRMFFAAALLLLPAVASAQQAAPAPAAGTKDVYDMPCSMFHANADGSWNATQAMTLQPAAGPIPLKPSFKFKAGTLFAGFDLAAELDKACRH
;
A
#
# COMPACT_ATOMS: atom_id res chain seq x y z
N MET A 1 29.95 -46.54 -46.17
CA MET A 1 29.80 -45.18 -45.60
C MET A 1 28.46 -44.63 -46.05
N THR A 2 27.43 -44.64 -45.20
CA THR A 2 26.06 -44.23 -45.57
C THR A 2 25.57 -43.21 -44.55
N ARG A 3 25.14 -42.05 -45.05
CA ARG A 3 24.84 -40.83 -44.30
C ARG A 3 23.51 -40.95 -43.53
N MET A 4 23.55 -40.56 -42.25
CA MET A 4 22.38 -40.28 -41.42
C MET A 4 21.61 -39.08 -41.97
N PHE A 5 20.29 -39.18 -42.04
CA PHE A 5 19.40 -38.02 -42.08
C PHE A 5 18.52 -38.04 -40.83
N PHE A 6 18.78 -37.08 -39.94
CA PHE A 6 17.94 -36.72 -38.81
C PHE A 6 16.69 -36.01 -39.35
N ALA A 7 15.50 -36.48 -38.99
CA ALA A 7 14.26 -35.72 -39.11
C ALA A 7 13.71 -35.49 -37.70
N ALA A 8 13.92 -34.27 -37.19
CA ALA A 8 13.37 -33.80 -35.94
C ALA A 8 11.88 -33.47 -36.15
N ALA A 9 10.99 -34.24 -35.52
CA ALA A 9 9.56 -33.95 -35.48
C ALA A 9 9.25 -33.15 -34.20
N LEU A 10 9.13 -31.84 -34.35
CA LEU A 10 8.66 -30.90 -33.32
C LEU A 10 7.18 -31.15 -33.03
N LEU A 11 6.88 -31.72 -31.86
CA LEU A 11 5.51 -31.82 -31.35
C LEU A 11 5.06 -30.46 -30.78
N LEU A 12 3.94 -29.97 -31.32
CA LEU A 12 3.27 -28.72 -30.95
C LEU A 12 2.80 -28.74 -29.48
N LEU A 13 3.12 -27.69 -28.72
CA LEU A 13 2.52 -27.40 -27.43
C LEU A 13 1.26 -26.52 -27.60
N PRO A 14 0.14 -26.80 -26.90
CA PRO A 14 -1.03 -25.92 -26.87
C PRO A 14 -0.78 -24.71 -25.95
N ALA A 15 -0.96 -23.52 -26.50
CA ALA A 15 -0.87 -22.25 -25.79
C ALA A 15 -2.07 -22.11 -24.83
N VAL A 16 -1.81 -22.19 -23.52
CA VAL A 16 -2.80 -21.91 -22.48
C VAL A 16 -2.97 -20.39 -22.40
N ALA A 17 -4.13 -19.89 -22.80
CA ALA A 17 -4.49 -18.49 -22.70
C ALA A 17 -4.49 -18.06 -21.22
N SER A 18 -3.52 -17.22 -20.84
CA SER A 18 -3.47 -16.64 -19.51
C SER A 18 -4.54 -15.56 -19.41
N ALA A 19 -5.53 -15.76 -18.54
CA ALA A 19 -6.40 -14.69 -18.10
C ALA A 19 -5.53 -13.61 -17.46
N GLN A 20 -5.31 -12.50 -18.16
CA GLN A 20 -4.73 -11.30 -17.57
C GLN A 20 -5.76 -10.74 -16.59
N GLN A 21 -5.68 -11.17 -15.34
CA GLN A 21 -6.15 -10.37 -14.22
C GLN A 21 -5.46 -9.01 -14.37
N ALA A 22 -6.22 -7.97 -14.75
CA ALA A 22 -5.74 -6.61 -14.65
C ALA A 22 -5.45 -6.37 -13.16
N ALA A 23 -4.17 -6.43 -12.79
CA ALA A 23 -3.75 -5.99 -11.48
C ALA A 23 -4.24 -4.54 -11.31
N PRO A 24 -4.85 -4.18 -10.16
CA PRO A 24 -5.14 -2.79 -9.89
C PRO A 24 -3.85 -2.00 -10.09
N ALA A 25 -3.93 -0.92 -10.88
CA ALA A 25 -2.80 -0.04 -11.11
C ALA A 25 -2.14 0.31 -9.76
N PRO A 26 -0.80 0.35 -9.68
CA PRO A 26 -0.14 0.79 -8.46
C PRO A 26 -0.71 2.16 -8.10
N ALA A 27 -1.34 2.25 -6.93
CA ALA A 27 -1.83 3.51 -6.41
C ALA A 27 -0.63 4.48 -6.42
N ALA A 28 -0.73 5.51 -7.26
CA ALA A 28 0.28 6.54 -7.30
C ALA A 28 0.36 7.19 -5.91
N GLY A 29 1.57 7.21 -5.40
CA GLY A 29 1.90 7.61 -4.05
C GLY A 29 2.67 6.46 -3.44
N THR A 30 3.99 6.56 -3.45
CA THR A 30 4.85 6.10 -2.37
C THR A 30 5.04 7.32 -1.47
N LYS A 31 4.14 7.52 -0.51
CA LYS A 31 4.34 8.52 0.54
C LYS A 31 4.41 7.71 1.82
N ASP A 32 5.64 7.48 2.27
CA ASP A 32 5.92 6.89 3.56
C ASP A 32 5.01 7.53 4.61
N VAL A 33 4.63 6.80 5.65
CA VAL A 33 3.90 7.35 6.81
C VAL A 33 4.55 8.64 7.36
N TYR A 34 5.82 8.89 7.06
CA TYR A 34 6.56 10.11 7.41
C TYR A 34 6.18 11.37 6.64
N ASP A 35 5.47 11.25 5.52
CA ASP A 35 5.08 12.37 4.67
C ASP A 35 3.56 12.52 4.73
N MET A 36 3.02 12.49 5.96
CA MET A 36 1.63 12.77 6.25
C MET A 36 1.42 14.28 6.33
N PRO A 37 0.69 14.90 5.39
CA PRO A 37 0.38 16.32 5.49
C PRO A 37 -0.50 16.58 6.72
N CYS A 38 0.04 17.32 7.69
CA CYS A 38 -0.65 17.67 8.94
C CYS A 38 -2.02 18.31 8.72
N SER A 39 -2.21 19.02 7.60
CA SER A 39 -3.50 19.60 7.19
C SER A 39 -4.63 18.58 7.03
N MET A 40 -4.30 17.30 6.87
CA MET A 40 -5.29 16.23 6.74
C MET A 40 -5.73 15.66 8.09
N PHE A 41 -5.13 16.12 9.18
CA PHE A 41 -5.44 15.69 10.53
C PHE A 41 -5.86 16.87 11.41
N HIS A 42 -6.75 16.60 12.35
CA HIS A 42 -7.19 17.56 13.34
C HIS A 42 -6.82 17.05 14.74
N ALA A 43 -6.03 17.83 15.46
CA ALA A 43 -5.74 17.58 16.87
C ALA A 43 -6.93 18.00 17.73
N ASN A 44 -7.42 17.09 18.56
CA ASN A 44 -8.52 17.36 19.48
C ASN A 44 -8.01 17.78 20.87
N ALA A 45 -8.87 18.43 21.64
CA ALA A 45 -8.55 18.89 23.01
C ALA A 45 -8.31 17.73 23.99
N ASP A 46 -8.85 16.54 23.73
CA ASP A 46 -8.65 15.33 24.54
C ASP A 46 -7.32 14.59 24.23
N GLY A 47 -6.46 15.19 23.39
CA GLY A 47 -5.18 14.64 22.98
C GLY A 47 -5.26 13.58 21.87
N SER A 48 -6.46 13.31 21.33
CA SER A 48 -6.62 12.44 20.17
C SER A 48 -6.48 13.20 18.85
N TRP A 49 -6.37 12.45 17.76
CA TRP A 49 -6.35 12.97 16.39
C TRP A 49 -7.50 12.42 15.58
N ASN A 50 -8.06 13.25 14.70
CA ASN A 50 -9.04 12.82 13.70
C ASN A 50 -8.48 12.99 12.29
N ALA A 51 -8.66 11.97 11.44
CA ALA A 51 -8.52 12.17 10.00
C ALA A 51 -9.67 13.05 9.49
N THR A 52 -9.34 14.12 8.78
CA THR A 52 -10.33 15.05 8.20
C THR A 52 -10.71 14.69 6.77
N GLN A 53 -9.85 13.93 6.08
CA GLN A 53 -10.03 13.51 4.69
C GLN A 53 -9.73 12.02 4.51
N ALA A 54 -10.24 11.44 3.42
CA ALA A 54 -9.89 10.09 3.03
C ALA A 54 -8.47 10.07 2.46
N MET A 55 -7.66 9.12 2.90
CA MET A 55 -6.30 8.95 2.38
C MET A 55 -5.84 7.52 2.56
N THR A 56 -4.74 7.14 1.92
CA THR A 56 -4.10 5.85 2.13
C THR A 56 -2.74 6.07 2.75
N LEU A 57 -2.56 5.59 3.98
CA LEU A 57 -1.24 5.51 4.60
C LEU A 57 -0.46 4.37 3.97
N GLN A 58 0.86 4.49 3.94
CA GLN A 58 1.73 3.45 3.37
C GLN A 58 2.83 3.07 4.35
N PRO A 59 2.48 2.39 5.45
CA PRO A 59 3.47 1.77 6.30
C PRO A 59 4.14 0.61 5.58
N ALA A 60 5.29 0.16 6.11
CA ALA A 60 6.00 -1.01 5.62
C ALA A 60 5.16 -2.31 5.60
N ALA A 61 4.12 -2.38 6.45
CA ALA A 61 3.18 -3.50 6.49
C ALA A 61 2.19 -3.54 5.31
N GLY A 62 2.12 -2.49 4.49
CA GLY A 62 1.23 -2.37 3.34
C GLY A 62 0.27 -1.19 3.44
N PRO A 63 -0.41 -0.82 2.34
CA PRO A 63 -1.27 0.35 2.27
C PRO A 63 -2.52 0.21 3.14
N ILE A 64 -2.90 1.28 3.83
CA ILE A 64 -4.04 1.29 4.75
C ILE A 64 -4.94 2.47 4.44
N PRO A 65 -6.20 2.23 4.05
CA PRO A 65 -7.16 3.29 3.82
C PRO A 65 -7.63 3.87 5.15
N LEU A 66 -7.46 5.18 5.32
CA LEU A 66 -8.11 5.98 6.34
C LEU A 66 -9.37 6.63 5.77
N LYS A 67 -10.44 6.59 6.56
CA LYS A 67 -11.67 7.32 6.28
C LYS A 67 -11.69 8.60 7.13
N PRO A 68 -12.39 9.65 6.68
CA PRO A 68 -12.70 10.80 7.52
C PRO A 68 -13.34 10.34 8.84
N SER A 69 -13.09 11.10 9.90
CA SER A 69 -13.58 10.84 11.26
C SER A 69 -12.97 9.63 11.96
N PHE A 70 -12.01 8.92 11.35
CA PHE A 70 -11.20 7.97 12.10
C PHE A 70 -10.46 8.71 13.21
N LYS A 71 -10.57 8.19 14.43
CA LYS A 71 -10.01 8.76 15.65
C LYS A 71 -8.85 7.90 16.14
N PHE A 72 -7.73 8.53 16.44
CA PHE A 72 -6.50 7.88 16.91
C PHE A 72 -6.07 8.49 18.22
N LYS A 73 -5.49 7.69 19.12
CA LYS A 73 -4.98 8.15 20.41
C LYS A 73 -3.60 7.57 20.65
N ALA A 74 -2.69 8.38 21.19
CA ALA A 74 -1.36 7.92 21.54
C ALA A 74 -1.43 6.70 22.47
N GLY A 75 -0.52 5.75 22.28
CA GLY A 75 -0.49 4.44 22.92
C GLY A 75 -1.33 3.38 22.23
N THR A 76 -2.12 3.73 21.19
CA THR A 76 -2.92 2.75 20.44
C THR A 76 -2.29 2.48 19.09
N LEU A 77 -1.96 1.22 18.84
CA LEU A 77 -1.39 0.81 17.55
C LEU A 77 -2.47 0.77 16.47
N PHE A 78 -2.27 1.55 15.42
CA PHE A 78 -2.99 1.44 14.17
C PHE A 78 -2.12 0.65 13.19
N ALA A 79 -2.53 -0.58 12.88
CA ALA A 79 -1.78 -1.50 12.01
C ALA A 79 -0.29 -1.66 12.39
N GLY A 80 -0.05 -1.80 13.69
CA GLY A 80 1.26 -2.09 14.24
C GLY A 80 2.12 -0.88 14.59
N PHE A 81 1.66 0.36 14.35
CA PHE A 81 2.39 1.56 14.76
C PHE A 81 1.47 2.60 15.43
N ASP A 82 2.04 3.45 16.27
CA ASP A 82 1.29 4.50 16.97
C ASP A 82 1.18 5.75 16.11
N LEU A 83 0.16 5.78 15.26
CA LEU A 83 -0.09 6.89 14.35
C LEU A 83 -0.27 8.24 15.07
N ALA A 84 -0.94 8.24 16.23
CA ALA A 84 -1.19 9.47 16.97
C ALA A 84 0.11 10.05 17.56
N ALA A 85 0.99 9.20 18.09
CA ALA A 85 2.30 9.65 18.56
C ALA A 85 3.18 10.20 17.43
N GLU A 86 3.11 9.63 16.23
CA GLU A 86 3.82 10.17 15.07
C GLU A 86 3.26 11.52 14.63
N LEU A 87 1.92 11.70 14.62
CA LEU A 87 1.30 13.00 14.37
C LEU A 87 1.66 14.04 15.43
N ASP A 88 1.75 13.66 16.70
CA ASP A 88 2.18 14.56 17.77
C ASP A 88 3.60 15.09 17.52
N LYS A 89 4.53 14.23 17.10
CA LYS A 89 5.90 14.63 16.76
C LYS A 89 5.95 15.49 15.50
N ALA A 90 5.17 15.12 14.48
CA ALA A 90 5.26 15.67 13.13
C ALA A 90 4.38 16.91 12.88
N CYS A 91 3.42 17.22 13.76
CA CYS A 91 2.41 18.25 13.47
C CYS A 91 2.13 19.24 14.62
N ARG A 92 2.73 19.08 15.80
CA ARG A 92 2.53 20.00 16.95
C ARG A 92 3.73 20.94 17.17
N HIS A 93 4.15 21.64 16.13
CA HIS A 93 5.22 22.64 16.21
C HIS A 93 4.78 23.98 15.65
#